data_AF-A0A7K1BWP3-F1
#
_entry.id   AF-A0A7K1BWP3-F1
#
_cell.length_a   1.000
_cell.length_b   1.000
_cell.length_c   1.000
_cell.angle_alpha   90.00
_cell.angle_beta   90.00
_cell.angle_gamma   90.00
#
_symmetry.space_group_name_H-M   'P 1'
#
loop_
_entity.id
_entity.type
_entity.pdbx_description
1 polymer ?
#
loop_
_entity_poly.entity_id
_entity_poly.type
_entity_poly.pdbx_seq_one_letter_code
_entity_poly.pdbx_strand_id
1 'polypeptide(L)'
;MKVAVLGAKGRMGAQTVQSIKDAPDLELSAALDLGDSLEQLISTGTQVVVDFTHPNSVMGNLEFAINHDISVVVGTTGFDDAKLATIKSWLSNHP
;
A
#
# COMPACT_ATOMS: atom_id res chain seq x y z
N MET A 1 -9.11 -0.83 12.55
CA MET A 1 -8.39 0.06 11.59
C MET A 1 -8.57 -0.51 10.19
N LYS A 2 -8.84 0.33 9.19
CA LYS A 2 -9.08 -0.13 7.81
C LYS A 2 -7.77 -0.29 7.04
N VAL A 3 -7.46 -1.52 6.67
CA VAL A 3 -6.21 -1.91 6.02
C VAL A 3 -6.48 -2.52 4.66
N ALA A 4 -5.75 -2.07 3.64
CA ALA A 4 -5.77 -2.69 2.32
C ALA A 4 -4.44 -3.36 1.99
N VAL A 5 -4.47 -4.28 1.02
CA VAL A 5 -3.28 -4.96 0.50
C VAL A 5 -3.15 -4.71 -0.99
N LEU A 6 -1.99 -4.24 -1.43
CA LEU A 6 -1.60 -4.19 -2.84
C LEU A 6 -0.71 -5.39 -3.17
N GLY A 7 -0.99 -6.05 -4.29
CA GLY A 7 -0.36 -7.34 -4.64
C GLY A 7 -1.02 -8.52 -3.91
N ALA A 8 -2.31 -8.40 -3.63
CA ALA A 8 -3.06 -9.32 -2.79
C ALA A 8 -3.14 -10.77 -3.30
N LYS A 9 -2.96 -11.01 -4.61
CA LYS A 9 -2.92 -12.36 -5.20
C LYS A 9 -1.50 -12.94 -5.24
N GLY A 10 -0.48 -12.12 -4.92
CA GLY A 10 0.89 -12.57 -4.76
C GLY A 10 1.09 -13.43 -3.50
N ARG A 11 2.25 -14.11 -3.40
CA ARG A 11 2.55 -15.01 -2.27
C ARG A 11 2.48 -14.30 -0.91
N MET A 12 3.16 -13.16 -0.79
CA MET A 12 3.17 -12.38 0.46
C MET A 12 1.86 -11.62 0.67
N GLY A 13 1.26 -11.09 -0.39
CA GLY A 13 -0.02 -10.39 -0.30
C GLY A 13 -1.16 -11.31 0.18
N ALA A 14 -1.24 -12.54 -0.33
CA ALA A 14 -2.26 -13.50 0.09
C ALA A 14 -2.14 -13.86 1.59
N GLN A 15 -0.92 -14.03 2.10
CA GLN A 15 -0.69 -14.24 3.53
C GLN A 15 -1.06 -13.00 4.35
N THR A 16 -0.74 -11.81 3.86
CA THR A 16 -1.10 -10.54 4.53
C THR A 16 -2.61 -10.37 4.62
N VAL A 17 -3.35 -10.67 3.55
CA VAL A 17 -4.81 -10.67 3.53
C VAL A 17 -5.37 -11.60 4.60
N GLN A 18 -4.81 -12.80 4.75
CA GLN A 18 -5.24 -13.75 5.78
C GLN A 18 -4.94 -13.22 7.19
N SER A 19 -3.72 -12.75 7.43
CA SER A 19 -3.32 -12.17 8.72
C SER A 19 -4.19 -10.99 9.14
N ILE A 20 -4.60 -10.13 8.21
CA ILE A 20 -5.51 -9.01 8.49
C ILE A 20 -6.90 -9.53 8.88
N LYS A 21 -7.42 -10.55 8.19
CA LYS A 21 -8.73 -11.14 8.52
C LYS A 21 -8.75 -11.82 9.89
N ASP A 22 -7.61 -12.38 10.31
CA ASP A 22 -7.47 -13.07 11.58
C ASP A 22 -7.18 -12.11 12.76
N ALA A 23 -6.84 -10.84 12.47
CA ALA A 23 -6.58 -9.82 13.48
C ALA A 23 -7.89 -9.10 13.88
N PRO A 24 -8.32 -9.16 15.15
CA PRO A 24 -9.62 -8.64 15.59
C PRO A 24 -9.73 -7.11 15.60
N ASP A 25 -8.61 -6.40 15.55
CA ASP A 25 -8.50 -4.94 15.56
C ASP A 25 -8.36 -4.34 14.15
N LEU A 26 -8.25 -5.17 13.12
CA LEU A 26 -8.10 -4.77 11.73
C LEU A 26 -9.34 -5.15 10.90
N GLU A 27 -9.61 -4.34 9.87
CA GLU A 27 -10.66 -4.58 8.89
C GLU A 27 -10.00 -4.56 7.51
N LEU A 28 -10.14 -5.63 6.72
CA LEU A 28 -9.67 -5.66 5.35
C LEU A 28 -10.60 -4.80 4.47
N SER A 29 -10.17 -3.57 4.15
CA SER A 29 -10.96 -2.62 3.36
C SER A 29 -10.90 -2.90 1.86
N ALA A 30 -9.74 -3.31 1.34
CA ALA A 30 -9.53 -3.68 -0.05
C ALA A 30 -8.39 -4.69 -0.21
N ALA A 31 -8.47 -5.51 -1.25
CA ALA A 31 -7.42 -6.46 -1.65
C ALA A 31 -7.21 -6.34 -3.16
N LEU A 32 -6.23 -5.52 -3.56
CA LEU A 32 -6.01 -5.14 -4.95
C LEU A 32 -4.80 -5.88 -5.52
N ASP A 33 -4.88 -6.17 -6.82
CA ASP A 33 -3.79 -6.76 -7.59
C ASP A 33 -3.64 -6.05 -8.95
N LEU A 34 -2.85 -6.62 -9.85
CA LEU A 34 -2.59 -6.03 -11.16
C LEU A 34 -3.90 -5.83 -11.95
N GLY A 35 -4.14 -4.59 -12.37
CA GLY A 35 -5.32 -4.19 -13.14
C GLY A 35 -6.46 -3.62 -12.29
N ASP A 36 -6.39 -3.73 -10.96
CA ASP A 36 -7.36 -3.11 -10.07
C ASP A 36 -7.05 -1.61 -9.89
N SER A 37 -8.10 -0.79 -9.72
CA SER A 37 -7.96 0.66 -9.55
C SER A 37 -7.59 1.03 -8.11
N LEU A 38 -6.57 1.88 -7.93
CA LEU A 38 -6.20 2.44 -6.62
C LEU A 38 -7.28 3.34 -6.01
N GLU A 39 -8.24 3.83 -6.81
CA GLU A 39 -9.39 4.58 -6.29
C GLU A 39 -10.24 3.79 -5.30
N GLN A 40 -10.16 2.46 -5.34
CA GLN A 40 -10.82 1.60 -4.35
C GLN A 40 -10.29 1.84 -2.93
N LEU A 41 -9.04 2.29 -2.77
CA LEU A 41 -8.49 2.66 -1.47
C LEU A 41 -9.27 3.83 -0.86
N ILE A 42 -9.61 4.83 -1.69
CA ILE A 42 -10.39 6.01 -1.29
C ILE A 42 -11.83 5.61 -0.98
N SER A 43 -12.49 4.90 -1.90
CA SER A 43 -13.92 4.57 -1.77
C SER A 43 -14.22 3.63 -0.58
N THR A 44 -13.25 2.81 -0.18
CA THR A 44 -13.36 1.92 0.98
C THR A 44 -12.99 2.59 2.31
N GLY A 45 -12.46 3.83 2.27
CA GLY A 45 -11.97 4.55 3.44
C GLY A 45 -10.74 3.88 4.06
N THR A 46 -9.84 3.38 3.21
CA THR A 46 -8.59 2.75 3.65
C THR A 46 -7.72 3.75 4.40
N GLN A 47 -7.21 3.35 5.56
CA GLN A 47 -6.33 4.19 6.40
C GLN A 47 -4.86 3.79 6.22
N VAL A 48 -4.61 2.49 6.06
CA VAL A 48 -3.27 1.91 5.89
C VAL A 48 -3.26 0.94 4.72
N VAL A 49 -2.21 0.97 3.92
CA VAL A 49 -1.95 0.01 2.85
C VAL A 49 -0.70 -0.80 3.18
N VAL A 50 -0.76 -2.11 2.94
CA VAL A 50 0.44 -2.96 2.89
C VAL A 50 0.78 -3.25 1.42
N ASP A 51 1.96 -2.85 0.97
CA ASP A 51 2.42 -3.01 -0.41
C ASP A 51 3.40 -4.17 -0.56
N PHE A 52 2.94 -5.23 -1.23
CA PHE A 52 3.75 -6.37 -1.69
C PHE A 52 3.63 -6.51 -3.22
N THR A 53 3.92 -5.44 -3.94
CA THR A 53 3.86 -5.39 -5.40
C THR A 53 5.23 -5.63 -6.06
N HIS A 54 5.43 -5.11 -7.27
CA HIS A 54 6.68 -5.20 -8.02
C HIS A 54 7.49 -3.90 -7.86
N PRO A 55 8.84 -3.93 -7.89
CA PRO A 55 9.69 -2.73 -7.83
C PRO A 55 9.38 -1.62 -8.84
N ASN A 56 8.65 -1.94 -9.92
CA ASN A 56 8.23 -1.00 -10.96
C ASN A 56 6.90 -0.29 -10.65
N SER A 57 6.09 -0.85 -9.75
CA SER A 57 4.75 -0.32 -9.41
C SER A 57 4.75 0.46 -8.09
N VAL A 58 5.60 0.06 -7.14
CA VAL A 58 5.59 0.58 -5.78
C VAL A 58 5.73 2.11 -5.68
N MET A 59 6.51 2.75 -6.56
CA MET A 59 6.68 4.21 -6.52
C MET A 59 5.39 4.94 -6.87
N GLY A 60 4.63 4.46 -7.86
CA GLY A 60 3.32 5.05 -8.21
C GLY A 60 2.26 4.78 -7.14
N ASN A 61 2.31 3.60 -6.51
CA ASN A 61 1.42 3.29 -5.39
C ASN A 61 1.69 4.20 -4.19
N LEU A 62 2.97 4.46 -3.88
CA LEU A 62 3.39 5.36 -2.80
C LEU A 62 2.98 6.80 -3.07
N GLU A 63 3.21 7.30 -4.29
CA GLU A 63 2.79 8.64 -4.68
C GLU A 63 1.28 8.82 -4.52
N PHE A 64 0.49 7.86 -5.01
CA PHE A 64 -0.97 7.88 -4.84
C PHE A 64 -1.37 7.89 -3.35
N ALA A 65 -0.81 6.98 -2.55
CA ALA A 65 -1.17 6.88 -1.14
C ALA A 65 -0.83 8.15 -0.35
N ILE A 66 0.35 8.73 -0.59
CA ILE A 66 0.79 9.97 0.07
C ILE A 66 -0.14 11.13 -0.29
N ASN A 67 -0.51 11.28 -1.56
CA ASN A 67 -1.41 12.36 -2.01
C ASN A 67 -2.85 12.23 -1.48
N HIS A 68 -3.20 11.09 -0.87
CA HIS A 68 -4.53 10.81 -0.32
C HIS A 68 -4.49 10.55 1.20
N ASP A 69 -3.40 10.93 1.88
CA ASP A 69 -3.23 10.76 3.32
C ASP A 69 -3.36 9.31 3.81
N ILE A 70 -3.00 8.33 2.95
CA ILE A 70 -3.02 6.90 3.26
C ILE A 70 -1.61 6.47 3.67
N SER A 71 -1.47 5.94 4.89
CA SER A 71 -0.19 5.42 5.36
C SER A 71 0.19 4.12 4.64
N VAL A 72 1.47 3.89 4.37
CA VAL A 72 1.92 2.69 3.64
C VAL A 72 3.01 1.93 4.41
N VAL A 73 2.81 0.63 4.57
CA VAL A 73 3.82 -0.34 5.01
C VAL A 73 4.33 -1.09 3.78
N VAL A 74 5.57 -0.87 3.40
CA VAL A 74 6.14 -1.42 2.16
C VAL A 74 6.99 -2.65 2.45
N GLY A 75 6.62 -3.78 1.85
CA GLY A 75 7.44 -4.99 1.80
C GLY A 75 8.12 -5.23 0.45
N THR A 76 7.76 -4.47 -0.58
CA THR A 76 8.40 -4.50 -1.90
C THR A 76 9.89 -4.13 -1.80
N THR A 77 10.76 -4.91 -2.45
CA THR A 77 12.21 -4.66 -2.50
C THR A 77 12.60 -3.68 -3.61
N GLY A 78 13.89 -3.32 -3.70
CA GLY A 78 14.41 -2.51 -4.82
C GLY A 78 14.33 -1.01 -4.62
N PHE A 79 14.38 -0.56 -3.36
CA PHE A 79 14.61 0.83 -2.98
C PHE A 79 16.10 1.11 -2.94
N ASP A 80 16.52 2.09 -3.73
CA ASP A 80 17.84 2.70 -3.69
C ASP A 80 17.74 4.10 -3.07
N ASP A 81 18.89 4.75 -2.87
CA ASP A 81 18.96 6.09 -2.27
C ASP A 81 18.17 7.12 -3.08
N ALA A 82 18.10 6.97 -4.41
CA ALA A 82 17.37 7.87 -5.29
C ALA A 82 15.86 7.78 -5.03
N LYS A 83 15.30 6.56 -5.00
CA LYS A 83 13.88 6.34 -4.68
C LYS A 83 13.54 6.82 -3.27
N LEU A 84 14.41 6.58 -2.29
CA LEU A 84 14.21 7.05 -0.92
C LEU A 84 14.24 8.59 -0.84
N ALA A 85 15.10 9.25 -1.60
CA ALA A 85 15.12 10.71 -1.68
C ALA A 85 13.83 11.27 -2.28
N THR A 86 13.30 10.65 -3.34
CA THR A 86 12.00 11.01 -3.92
C THR A 86 10.88 10.88 -2.90
N ILE A 87 10.80 9.76 -2.18
CA ILE A 87 9.76 9.55 -1.15
C ILE A 87 9.85 10.62 -0.05
N LYS A 88 11.06 10.92 0.44
CA LYS A 88 11.26 11.98 1.44
C LYS A 88 10.80 13.34 0.93
N SER A 89 11.02 13.63 -0.36
CA SER A 89 10.54 14.87 -0.97
C SER A 89 9.00 14.92 -1.01
N TRP A 90 8.33 13.82 -1.35
CA TRP A 90 6.86 13.75 -1.35
C TRP A 90 6.27 13.96 0.04
N LEU A 91 6.84 13.29 1.06
CA LEU A 91 6.42 13.40 2.45
C LEU A 91 6.69 14.80 3.02
N SER A 92 7.77 15.48 2.62
CA SER A 92 8.05 16.85 3.10
C SER A 92 6.99 17.87 2.64
N ASN A 93 6.27 17.55 1.56
CA ASN A 93 5.15 18.35 1.06
C ASN A 93 3.81 17.98 1.71
N HIS A 94 3.76 16.89 2.49
CA HIS A 94 2.57 16.36 3.17
C HIS A 94 2.95 15.97 4.63
N PRO A 95 3.21 16.95 5.52
CA PRO A 95 3.70 16.72 6.87
C PRO A 95 2.67 16.14 7.84
#